data_AF-A0A7S3CQ21-F1
#
_entry.id   AF-A0A7S3CQ21-F1
#
_cell.length_a   1.000
_cell.length_b   1.000
_cell.length_c   1.000
_cell.angle_alpha   90.00
_cell.angle_beta   90.00
_cell.angle_gamma   90.00
#
_symmetry.space_group_name_H-M   'P 1'
#
loop_
_entity.id
_entity.type
_entity.pdbx_description
1 polymer ?
#
loop_
_entity_poly.entity_id
_entity_poly.type
_entity_poly.pdbx_seq_one_letter_code
_entity_poly.pdbx_strand_id
1 'polypeptide(L)'
;MTNGHEGSKSQRLNWIGSSQQIFTTGTNAYNERSYGLFDMRDLTKPLCMKKLDNNNHIMQTHLDSDTMVVYIVNKGHFTTQFFYLNLEGTKDGLPELIAMDQFKLGNQNQQQLFMLPKQNVNPAKNELMRGLRLASKQAEYVSFKVMRKSELQNDDLYPDFPSETPALTFEEWASGQ
;
A
#
# COMPACT_ATOMS: atom_id res chain seq x y z
N MET A 1 8.53 18.89 15.82
CA MET A 1 8.50 18.05 14.61
C MET A 1 9.37 16.83 14.87
N THR A 2 8.84 15.62 14.63
CA THR A 2 9.63 14.38 14.72
C THR A 2 10.36 14.08 13.42
N ASN A 3 11.46 13.35 13.50
CA ASN A 3 12.08 12.74 12.32
C ASN A 3 11.21 11.56 11.82
N GLY A 4 11.26 11.30 10.51
CA GLY A 4 10.61 10.16 9.87
C GLY A 4 11.39 8.86 10.12
N HIS A 5 12.02 8.32 9.08
CA HIS A 5 12.95 7.19 9.24
C HIS A 5 14.39 7.69 9.40
N GLU A 6 15.19 6.99 10.22
CA GLU A 6 16.57 7.41 10.55
C GLU A 6 17.60 7.04 9.48
N GLY A 7 17.32 6.02 8.68
CA GLY A 7 18.23 5.54 7.65
C GLY A 7 18.32 6.48 6.46
N SER A 8 19.46 6.42 5.76
CA SER A 8 19.80 7.33 4.67
C SER A 8 19.16 7.02 3.32
N LYS A 9 18.44 5.89 3.21
CA LYS A 9 17.75 5.50 1.97
C LYS A 9 16.45 6.30 1.78
N SER A 10 15.96 6.31 0.54
CA SER A 10 14.69 6.97 0.18
C SER A 10 13.54 6.49 1.07
N GLN A 11 12.77 7.46 1.54
CA GLN A 11 11.54 7.26 2.30
C GLN A 11 10.34 7.52 1.39
N ARG A 12 9.22 6.84 1.66
CA ARG A 12 7.97 6.98 0.92
C ARG A 12 6.83 7.24 1.90
N LEU A 13 5.84 8.00 1.45
CA LEU A 13 4.61 8.33 2.18
C LEU A 13 3.42 7.88 1.34
N ASN A 14 2.42 7.30 2.00
CA ASN A 14 1.11 6.98 1.45
C ASN A 14 0.04 7.58 2.35
N TRP A 15 -0.95 8.22 1.74
CA TRP A 15 -2.15 8.70 2.41
C TRP A 15 -3.06 7.52 2.73
N ILE A 16 -3.67 7.51 3.92
CA ILE A 16 -4.63 6.48 4.32
C ILE A 16 -6.03 7.03 4.06
N GLY A 17 -6.50 6.93 2.82
CA GLY A 17 -7.83 7.42 2.41
C GLY A 17 -8.06 8.89 2.77
N SER A 18 -9.25 9.19 3.29
CA SER A 18 -9.63 10.50 3.84
C SER A 18 -9.29 10.67 5.33
N SER A 19 -8.53 9.74 5.92
CA SER A 19 -8.14 9.85 7.32
C SER A 19 -7.10 10.95 7.53
N GLN A 20 -6.92 11.37 8.78
CA GLN A 20 -5.84 12.28 9.18
C GLN A 20 -4.52 11.55 9.46
N GLN A 21 -4.35 10.32 8.96
CA GLN A 21 -3.19 9.50 9.20
C GLN A 21 -2.39 9.25 7.92
N ILE A 22 -1.08 9.16 8.07
CA ILE A 22 -0.15 8.86 6.97
C ILE A 22 0.66 7.62 7.29
N PHE A 23 0.87 6.79 6.27
CA PHE A 23 1.71 5.61 6.32
C PHE A 23 3.03 5.88 5.62
N THR A 24 4.15 5.62 6.29
CA THR A 24 5.48 5.83 5.72
C THR A 24 6.29 4.54 5.69
N THR A 25 7.19 4.44 4.73
CA THR A 25 8.18 3.36 4.65
C THR A 25 9.57 3.92 4.40
N GLY A 26 10.58 3.32 5.01
CA GLY A 26 11.97 3.73 4.85
C GLY A 26 12.91 2.69 5.47
N THR A 27 14.03 3.16 6.01
CA THR A 27 15.00 2.31 6.71
C THR A 27 15.34 2.87 8.08
N ASN A 28 15.60 2.01 9.07
CA ASN A 28 16.10 2.45 10.38
C ASN A 28 17.61 2.78 10.33
N ALA A 29 18.19 3.20 11.46
CA ALA A 29 19.63 3.48 11.57
C ALA A 29 20.53 2.27 11.22
N TYR A 30 20.00 1.05 11.32
CA TYR A 30 20.68 -0.19 10.96
C TYR A 30 20.49 -0.59 9.49
N ASN A 31 19.93 0.30 8.66
CA ASN A 31 19.59 0.06 7.25
C ASN A 31 18.57 -1.07 7.01
N GLU A 32 17.82 -1.47 8.04
CA GLU A 32 16.72 -2.42 7.93
C GLU A 32 15.44 -1.70 7.52
N ARG A 33 14.57 -2.40 6.78
CA ARG A 33 13.32 -1.82 6.29
C ARG A 33 12.36 -1.60 7.45
N SER A 34 11.76 -0.42 7.50
CA SER A 34 10.83 -0.01 8.56
C SER A 34 9.62 0.69 7.98
N TYR A 35 8.52 0.68 8.73
CA TYR A 35 7.33 1.45 8.45
C TYR A 35 6.94 2.28 9.67
N GLY A 36 6.29 3.40 9.41
CA GLY A 36 5.76 4.31 10.41
C GLY A 36 4.32 4.68 10.12
N LEU A 37 3.57 4.99 11.16
CA LEU A 37 2.29 5.69 11.04
C LEU A 37 2.34 6.98 11.85
N PHE A 38 1.75 8.04 11.32
CA PHE A 38 1.70 9.35 11.96
C PHE A 38 0.28 9.90 11.88
N ASP A 39 -0.10 10.68 12.88
CA ASP A 39 -1.31 11.49 12.88
C ASP A 39 -0.93 12.92 12.47
N MET A 40 -1.55 13.44 11.42
CA MET A 40 -1.30 14.80 10.94
C MET A 40 -1.64 15.88 11.97
N ARG A 41 -2.55 15.58 12.91
CA ARG A 41 -2.92 16.50 13.99
C ARG A 41 -1.82 16.63 15.03
N ASP A 42 -0.94 15.63 15.14
CA ASP A 42 0.20 15.61 16.05
C ASP A 42 1.43 14.93 15.42
N LEU A 43 2.18 15.70 14.63
CA LEU A 43 3.46 15.27 14.04
C LEU A 43 4.65 15.44 15.00
N THR A 44 4.41 15.52 16.31
CA THR A 44 5.50 15.53 17.29
C THR A 44 6.01 14.13 17.61
N LYS A 45 5.22 13.09 17.31
CA LYS A 45 5.56 11.68 17.52
C LYS A 45 4.86 10.77 16.50
N PRO A 46 5.44 9.63 16.13
CA PRO A 46 4.74 8.59 15.39
C PRO A 46 3.69 7.89 16.27
N LEU A 47 2.61 7.42 15.66
CA LEU A 47 1.67 6.45 16.26
C LEU A 47 2.35 5.09 16.46
N CYS A 48 3.15 4.68 15.47
CA CYS A 48 4.06 3.55 15.60
C CYS A 48 5.26 3.71 14.67
N MET A 49 6.40 3.13 15.05
CA MET A 49 7.55 2.96 14.18
C MET A 49 8.08 1.54 14.41
N LYS A 50 7.99 0.69 13.38
CA LYS A 50 8.23 -0.75 13.51
C LYS A 50 9.09 -1.25 12.34
N LYS A 51 9.84 -2.34 12.57
CA LYS A 51 10.54 -3.06 11.51
C LYS A 51 9.51 -3.68 10.57
N LEU A 52 9.74 -3.57 9.27
CA LEU A 52 8.85 -4.11 8.25
C LEU A 52 9.12 -5.60 8.02
N ASP A 53 10.37 -5.95 7.69
CA ASP A 53 10.81 -7.33 7.49
C ASP A 53 12.35 -7.43 7.44
N ASN A 54 12.87 -8.61 7.06
CA ASN A 54 14.30 -8.91 6.97
C ASN A 54 14.87 -8.79 5.54
N ASN A 55 14.12 -8.21 4.60
CA ASN A 55 14.60 -8.02 3.23
C ASN A 55 15.45 -6.74 3.11
N ASN A 56 16.31 -6.68 2.10
CA ASN A 56 17.16 -5.52 1.81
C ASN A 56 16.90 -4.91 0.41
N HIS A 57 15.91 -5.44 -0.32
CA HIS A 57 15.53 -4.98 -1.64
C HIS A 57 14.91 -3.57 -1.60
N ILE A 58 15.06 -2.83 -2.69
CA ILE A 58 14.42 -1.52 -2.89
C ILE A 58 12.90 -1.71 -2.83
N MET A 59 12.26 -1.02 -1.90
CA MET A 59 10.81 -1.06 -1.73
C MET A 59 10.12 -0.03 -2.60
N GLN A 60 9.12 -0.48 -3.34
CA GLN A 60 8.04 0.36 -3.80
C GLN A 60 6.79 -0.05 -3.04
N THR A 61 6.15 0.92 -2.39
CA THR A 61 4.99 0.70 -1.54
C THR A 61 3.74 1.24 -2.23
N HIS A 62 2.64 0.50 -2.14
CA HIS A 62 1.31 0.96 -2.52
C HIS A 62 0.31 0.55 -1.44
N LEU A 63 -0.53 1.48 -1.00
CA LEU A 63 -1.59 1.22 -0.03
C LEU A 63 -2.94 1.34 -0.75
N ASP A 64 -3.74 0.28 -0.70
CA ASP A 64 -5.16 0.34 -1.06
C ASP A 64 -5.95 0.78 0.17
N SER A 65 -6.45 2.01 0.16
CA SER A 65 -7.23 2.57 1.27
C SER A 65 -8.63 1.98 1.41
N ASP A 66 -9.12 1.25 0.40
CA ASP A 66 -10.45 0.66 0.46
C ASP A 66 -10.41 -0.64 1.29
N THR A 67 -9.29 -1.36 1.20
CA THR A 67 -9.11 -2.68 1.82
C THR A 67 -8.05 -2.69 2.93
N MET A 68 -7.38 -1.56 3.16
CA MET A 68 -6.21 -1.41 4.03
C MET A 68 -5.06 -2.37 3.68
N VAL A 69 -4.97 -2.85 2.44
CA VAL A 69 -3.88 -3.74 2.01
C VAL A 69 -2.68 -2.92 1.55
N VAL A 70 -1.53 -3.18 2.16
CA VAL A 70 -0.22 -2.62 1.79
C VAL A 70 0.55 -3.61 0.94
N TYR A 71 0.88 -3.20 -0.28
CA TYR A 71 1.68 -3.94 -1.24
C TYR A 71 3.13 -3.44 -1.19
N ILE A 72 4.05 -4.32 -0.81
CA ILE A 72 5.51 -4.06 -0.81
C ILE A 72 6.13 -4.78 -2.00
N VAL A 73 6.35 -4.03 -3.06
CA VAL A 73 6.99 -4.48 -4.29
C VAL A 73 8.50 -4.42 -4.09
N ASN A 74 9.16 -5.58 -4.13
CA ASN A 74 10.61 -5.67 -4.08
C ASN A 74 11.16 -5.46 -5.50
N LYS A 75 11.60 -4.24 -5.80
CA LYS A 75 12.14 -3.88 -7.12
C LYS A 75 13.42 -4.65 -7.39
N GLY A 76 13.54 -5.22 -8.59
CA GLY A 76 14.67 -6.06 -8.97
C GLY A 76 14.61 -7.47 -8.40
N HIS A 77 13.52 -7.85 -7.72
CA HIS A 77 13.29 -9.18 -7.20
C HIS A 77 11.96 -9.74 -7.77
N PHE A 78 11.69 -11.03 -7.60
CA PHE A 78 10.49 -11.68 -8.14
C PHE A 78 9.32 -11.77 -7.14
N THR A 79 9.42 -11.06 -6.00
CA THR A 79 8.46 -11.13 -4.88
C THR A 79 7.78 -9.80 -4.63
N THR A 80 6.48 -9.86 -4.38
CA THR A 80 5.70 -8.75 -3.80
C THR A 80 5.01 -9.26 -2.54
N GLN A 81 5.22 -8.60 -1.41
CA GLN A 81 4.61 -8.97 -0.14
C GLN A 81 3.35 -8.14 0.11
N PHE A 82 2.37 -8.73 0.79
CA PHE A 82 1.13 -8.06 1.16
C PHE A 82 0.95 -8.09 2.67
N PHE A 83 0.53 -6.97 3.21
CA PHE A 83 0.22 -6.80 4.62
C PHE A 83 -1.16 -6.16 4.75
N TYR A 84 -1.93 -6.58 5.75
CA TYR A 84 -3.11 -5.87 6.16
C TYR A 84 -2.70 -4.81 7.19
N LEU A 85 -3.04 -3.55 6.94
CA LEU A 85 -2.82 -2.46 7.88
C LEU A 85 -3.97 -2.40 8.88
N ASN A 86 -3.73 -2.93 10.08
CA ASN A 86 -4.65 -2.83 11.19
C ASN A 86 -4.39 -1.53 11.95
N LEU A 87 -5.28 -0.55 11.85
CA LEU A 87 -5.15 0.74 12.54
C LEU A 87 -5.46 0.65 14.04
N GLU A 88 -6.26 -0.34 14.47
CA GLU A 88 -6.65 -0.52 15.87
C GLU A 88 -5.61 -1.31 16.67
N GLY A 89 -4.72 -2.03 15.99
CA GLY A 89 -3.76 -2.94 16.61
C GLY A 89 -4.42 -4.18 17.22
N THR A 90 -3.61 -5.16 17.65
CA THR A 90 -4.11 -6.37 18.32
C THR A 90 -3.74 -6.44 19.80
N LYS A 91 -2.49 -6.09 20.16
CA LYS A 91 -1.95 -6.30 21.52
C LYS A 91 -1.88 -5.01 22.33
N ASP A 92 -1.23 -4.00 21.77
CA ASP A 92 -0.92 -2.72 22.41
C ASP A 92 -1.89 -1.59 22.00
N GLY A 93 -2.89 -1.91 21.18
CA GLY A 93 -3.81 -0.93 20.61
C GLY A 93 -3.15 0.04 19.63
N LEU A 94 -1.93 -0.29 19.16
CA LEU A 94 -1.17 0.55 18.23
C LEU A 94 -1.26 -0.02 16.82
N PRO A 95 -1.28 0.84 15.78
CA PRO A 95 -1.30 0.37 14.41
C PRO A 95 -0.20 -0.64 14.10
N GLU A 96 -0.52 -1.62 13.27
CA GLU A 96 0.43 -2.64 12.86
C GLU A 96 0.12 -3.22 11.48
N LEU A 97 1.18 -3.73 10.85
CA LEU A 97 1.07 -4.54 9.66
C LEU A 97 0.97 -6.02 10.05
N ILE A 98 -0.12 -6.66 9.62
CA ILE A 98 -0.32 -8.09 9.73
C ILE A 98 0.11 -8.72 8.41
N ALA A 99 1.13 -9.59 8.45
CA ALA A 99 1.58 -10.30 7.25
C ALA A 99 0.46 -11.19 6.69
N MET A 100 0.17 -11.06 5.40
CA MET A 100 -0.85 -11.85 4.72
C MET A 100 -0.18 -12.94 3.87
N ASP A 101 0.21 -12.60 2.66
CA ASP A 101 0.79 -13.53 1.68
C ASP A 101 1.84 -12.80 0.84
N GLN A 102 2.45 -13.52 -0.10
CA GLN A 102 3.39 -12.99 -1.06
C GLN A 102 3.06 -13.51 -2.46
N PHE A 103 3.12 -12.63 -3.44
CA PHE A 103 3.10 -13.01 -4.84
C PHE A 103 4.49 -13.31 -5.34
N LYS A 104 4.60 -14.44 -6.05
CA LYS A 104 5.77 -14.87 -6.81
C LYS A 104 5.26 -15.35 -8.16
N LEU A 105 5.71 -14.73 -9.25
CA LEU A 105 5.41 -15.20 -10.60
C LEU A 105 6.69 -15.56 -11.32
N GLY A 106 7.00 -16.86 -11.24
CA GLY A 106 8.26 -17.45 -11.69
C GLY A 106 9.46 -16.91 -10.93
N ASN A 107 10.63 -17.05 -11.55
CA ASN A 107 11.92 -16.55 -11.04
C ASN A 107 12.40 -15.31 -11.83
N GLN A 108 11.47 -14.58 -12.45
CA GLN A 108 11.82 -13.37 -13.21
C GLN A 108 11.73 -12.15 -12.31
N ASN A 109 12.85 -11.43 -12.22
CA ASN A 109 12.91 -10.18 -11.47
C ASN A 109 11.98 -9.15 -12.10
N GLN A 110 11.08 -8.59 -11.27
CA GLN A 110 10.24 -7.49 -11.69
C GLN A 110 11.05 -6.19 -11.66
N GLN A 111 11.12 -5.52 -12.80
CA GLN A 111 11.74 -4.20 -12.90
C GLN A 111 10.86 -3.14 -12.25
N GLN A 112 9.54 -3.29 -12.36
CA GLN A 112 8.55 -2.39 -11.79
C GLN A 112 7.19 -3.09 -11.71
N LEU A 113 6.35 -2.67 -10.78
CA LEU A 113 4.92 -2.99 -10.76
C LEU A 113 4.15 -1.69 -10.62
N PHE A 114 3.25 -1.42 -11.57
CA PHE A 114 2.35 -0.28 -11.52
C PHE A 114 0.97 -0.77 -11.11
N MET A 115 0.45 -0.29 -10.00
CA MET A 115 -0.93 -0.58 -9.60
C MET A 115 -1.88 0.25 -10.46
N LEU A 116 -2.92 -0.38 -10.97
CA LEU A 116 -3.96 0.27 -11.77
C LEU A 116 -5.01 0.90 -10.85
N PRO A 117 -5.72 1.93 -11.32
CA PRO A 117 -6.88 2.47 -10.62
C PRO A 117 -7.93 1.39 -10.28
N LYS A 118 -8.70 1.62 -9.20
CA LYS A 118 -9.68 0.66 -8.68
C LYS A 118 -10.71 0.24 -9.74
N GLN A 119 -11.13 1.15 -10.62
CA GLN A 119 -12.03 0.86 -11.74
C GLN A 119 -11.56 -0.24 -12.71
N ASN A 120 -10.27 -0.57 -12.73
CA ASN A 120 -9.72 -1.62 -13.58
C ASN A 120 -9.71 -3.00 -12.92
N VAL A 121 -10.15 -3.12 -11.67
CA VAL A 121 -10.34 -4.42 -11.02
C VAL A 121 -11.58 -5.12 -11.56
N ASN A 122 -11.62 -6.44 -11.48
CA ASN A 122 -12.78 -7.25 -11.86
C ASN A 122 -13.46 -7.83 -10.60
N PRO A 123 -14.56 -7.20 -10.12
CA PRO A 123 -15.31 -7.69 -8.95
C PRO A 123 -15.84 -9.10 -9.10
N ALA A 124 -16.27 -9.50 -10.31
CA ALA A 124 -16.75 -10.85 -10.59
C ALA A 124 -15.66 -11.93 -10.45
N LYS A 125 -14.38 -11.53 -10.39
CA LYS A 125 -13.23 -12.43 -10.15
C LYS A 125 -12.58 -12.22 -8.77
N ASN A 126 -13.25 -11.51 -7.86
CA ASN A 126 -12.75 -11.18 -6.52
C ASN A 126 -11.35 -10.53 -6.53
N GLU A 127 -11.07 -9.71 -7.54
CA GLU A 127 -9.82 -8.96 -7.64
C GLU A 127 -9.88 -7.74 -6.72
N LEU A 128 -8.93 -7.63 -5.78
CA LEU A 128 -8.78 -6.44 -4.93
C LEU A 128 -7.99 -5.33 -5.62
N MET A 129 -6.97 -5.75 -6.37
CA MET A 129 -6.03 -4.86 -7.03
C MET A 129 -5.53 -5.53 -8.32
N ARG A 130 -5.34 -4.72 -9.35
CA ARG A 130 -4.69 -5.12 -10.59
C ARG A 130 -3.44 -4.29 -10.79
N GLY A 131 -2.36 -4.90 -11.25
CA GLY A 131 -1.16 -4.16 -11.63
C GLY A 131 -0.62 -4.56 -12.99
N LEU A 132 0.14 -3.68 -13.62
CA LEU A 132 0.97 -3.97 -14.78
C LEU A 132 2.40 -4.22 -14.30
N ARG A 133 2.84 -5.47 -14.36
CA ARG A 133 4.20 -5.87 -14.02
C ARG A 133 5.09 -5.75 -15.24
N LEU A 134 6.20 -5.03 -15.10
CA LEU A 134 7.27 -4.99 -16.08
C LEU A 134 8.39 -5.94 -15.66
N ALA A 135 8.63 -6.97 -16.47
CA ALA A 135 9.77 -7.86 -16.37
C ALA A 135 10.76 -7.57 -17.50
N SER A 136 11.92 -8.25 -17.47
CA SER A 136 13.01 -7.95 -18.41
C SER A 136 12.65 -8.08 -19.91
N LYS A 137 11.67 -8.93 -20.27
CA LYS A 137 11.31 -9.22 -21.67
C LYS A 137 9.82 -9.12 -21.95
N GLN A 138 9.00 -8.80 -20.94
CA GLN A 138 7.55 -8.80 -21.07
C GLN A 138 6.92 -7.82 -20.09
N ALA A 139 5.77 -7.29 -20.46
CA ALA A 139 4.85 -6.62 -19.57
C ALA A 139 3.58 -7.47 -19.46
N GLU A 140 3.08 -7.68 -18.24
CA GLU A 140 1.91 -8.53 -18.01
C GLU A 140 1.02 -7.97 -16.90
N TYR A 141 -0.29 -8.20 -17.02
CA TYR A 141 -1.21 -7.88 -15.95
C TYR A 141 -1.13 -8.92 -14.84
N VAL A 142 -1.09 -8.43 -13.60
CA VAL A 142 -1.11 -9.24 -12.37
C VAL A 142 -2.37 -8.88 -11.60
N SER A 143 -3.13 -9.91 -11.23
CA SER A 143 -4.33 -9.79 -10.41
C SER A 143 -4.07 -10.26 -8.99
N PHE A 144 -4.35 -9.40 -8.01
CA PHE A 144 -4.36 -9.75 -6.59
C PHE A 144 -5.80 -10.02 -6.17
N LYS A 145 -6.08 -11.23 -5.67
CA LYS A 145 -7.45 -11.71 -5.46
C LYS A 145 -7.67 -12.24 -4.05
N VAL A 146 -8.89 -12.12 -3.56
CA VAL A 146 -9.34 -12.84 -2.37
C VAL A 146 -9.91 -14.20 -2.78
N MET A 147 -9.46 -15.25 -2.12
CA MET A 147 -10.02 -16.59 -2.28
C MET A 147 -11.30 -16.70 -1.44
N ARG A 148 -12.47 -16.44 -2.04
CA ARG A 148 -13.79 -16.69 -1.42
C ARG A 148 -14.50 -17.85 -2.10
N LYS A 149 -15.22 -18.66 -1.32
CA LYS A 149 -15.96 -19.84 -1.80
C LYS A 149 -17.34 -19.49 -2.41
N SER A 150 -17.82 -18.28 -2.16
CA SER A 150 -19.16 -17.83 -2.51
C SER A 150 -19.18 -17.18 -3.90
N GLU A 151 -20.17 -17.53 -4.72
CA GLU A 151 -20.49 -16.87 -5.99
C GLU A 151 -21.30 -15.56 -5.81
N LEU A 152 -21.70 -15.24 -4.57
CA LEU A 152 -22.38 -13.97 -4.26
C LEU A 152 -21.40 -12.80 -4.42
N GLN A 153 -21.95 -11.65 -4.82
CA GLN A 153 -21.21 -10.39 -4.86
C GLN A 153 -20.61 -10.08 -3.49
N ASN A 154 -19.34 -9.70 -3.48
CA ASN A 154 -18.57 -9.41 -2.28
C ASN A 154 -18.53 -7.89 -2.07
N ASP A 155 -19.69 -7.29 -1.84
CA ASP A 155 -19.85 -5.83 -1.76
C ASP A 155 -18.97 -5.21 -0.67
N ASP A 156 -18.67 -5.97 0.38
CA ASP A 156 -17.76 -5.55 1.45
C ASP A 156 -16.30 -5.33 0.98
N LEU A 157 -15.89 -5.92 -0.15
CA LEU A 157 -14.56 -5.71 -0.75
C LEU A 157 -14.50 -4.50 -1.69
N TYR A 158 -15.65 -3.95 -2.05
CA TYR A 158 -15.79 -2.94 -3.09
C TYR A 158 -16.62 -1.74 -2.57
N PRO A 159 -16.12 -1.01 -1.55
CA PRO A 159 -16.74 0.24 -1.16
C PRO A 159 -16.69 1.27 -2.29
N ASP A 160 -17.48 2.34 -2.15
CA ASP A 160 -17.43 3.46 -3.08
C ASP A 160 -16.01 4.01 -3.19
N PHE A 161 -15.54 4.18 -4.42
CA PHE A 161 -14.20 4.71 -4.74
C PHE A 161 -14.31 6.00 -5.58
N PRO A 162 -13.25 6.84 -5.61
CA PRO A 162 -13.28 8.07 -6.39
C PRO A 162 -13.61 7.83 -7.87
N SER A 163 -14.55 8.59 -8.41
CA SER A 163 -14.95 8.52 -9.82
C SER A 163 -13.96 9.26 -10.74
N GLU A 164 -14.12 9.11 -12.05
CA GLU A 164 -13.38 9.91 -13.04
C GLU A 164 -13.88 11.36 -13.15
N THR A 165 -14.97 11.68 -12.46
CA THR A 165 -15.53 13.04 -12.46
C THR A 165 -14.88 13.85 -11.33
N PRO A 166 -14.24 14.99 -11.64
CA PRO A 166 -13.65 15.84 -10.61
C PRO A 166 -14.75 16.38 -9.68
N ALA A 167 -14.46 16.40 -8.37
CA ALA A 167 -15.41 16.89 -7.37
C ALA A 167 -15.58 18.42 -7.38
N LEU A 168 -14.54 19.14 -7.82
CA LEU A 168 -14.49 20.59 -7.91
C LEU A 168 -13.88 21.01 -9.24
N THR A 169 -14.27 22.18 -9.76
CA THR A 169 -13.50 22.84 -10.82
C THR A 169 -12.20 23.41 -10.27
N PHE A 170 -11.32 23.86 -11.16
CA PHE A 170 -10.08 24.53 -10.76
C PHE A 170 -10.37 25.79 -9.93
N GLU A 171 -11.34 26.60 -10.35
CA GLU A 171 -11.68 27.87 -9.69
C GLU A 171 -12.22 27.64 -8.27
N GLU A 172 -13.08 26.64 -8.10
CA GLU A 172 -13.64 26.25 -6.80
C GLU A 172 -12.51 25.82 -5.84
N TRP A 173 -11.64 24.89 -6.27
CA TRP A 173 -10.49 24.47 -5.46
C TRP A 173 -9.51 25.62 -5.16
N ALA A 174 -9.21 26.46 -6.15
CA ALA A 174 -8.31 27.59 -5.99
C ALA A 174 -8.85 28.65 -5.02
N SER A 175 -10.17 28.74 -4.88
CA SER A 175 -10.84 29.60 -3.89
C SER A 175 -10.87 29.02 -2.47
N GLY A 176 -10.40 27.79 -2.29
CA GLY A 176 -10.30 27.12 -0.99
C GLY A 176 -11.57 26.39 -0.56
N GLN A 177 -12.41 25.97 -1.51
CA GLN A 177 -13.60 25.15 -1.26
C GLN A 177 -13.26 23.72 -0.84
#